data_AF-A0A961YN10-F1
#
_entry.id   AF-A0A961YN10-F1
#
_cell.length_a   1.000
_cell.length_b   1.000
_cell.length_c   1.000
_cell.angle_alpha   90.00
_cell.angle_beta   90.00
_cell.angle_gamma   90.00
#
_symmetry.space_group_name_H-M   'P 1'
#
loop_
_entity.id
_entity.type
_entity.pdbx_description
1 polymer ?
#
loop_
_entity_poly.entity_id
_entity_poly.type
_entity_poly.pdbx_seq_one_letter_code
_entity_poly.pdbx_strand_id
1 'polypeptide(L)' 'EQSYSERQLYEQAVERMAREVSAVRKLTETEAVREMEKMLAKGPRRGSAADADEEGSEEKAA' A
#
# COMPACT_ATOMS: atom_id res chain seq x y z
N GLU A 1 -13.81 12.11 -7.13
CA GLU A 1 -12.48 12.28 -7.75
C GLU A 1 -11.44 12.27 -6.65
N GLN A 2 -10.38 11.46 -6.75
CA GLN A 2 -9.24 11.57 -5.83
C GLN A 2 -8.53 12.91 -6.06
N SER A 3 -8.17 13.63 -5.00
CA SER A 3 -7.51 14.92 -5.12
C SER A 3 -6.04 14.77 -5.57
N TYR A 4 -5.51 15.77 -6.28
CA TYR A 4 -4.11 15.83 -6.69
C TYR A 4 -3.14 15.72 -5.50
N SER A 5 -3.51 16.26 -4.34
CA SER A 5 -2.73 16.17 -3.10
C SER A 5 -2.67 14.74 -2.56
N GLU A 6 -3.76 13.98 -2.62
CA GLU A 6 -3.79 12.58 -2.16
C GLU A 6 -2.93 11.69 -3.06
N ARG A 7 -3.02 11.87 -4.37
CA ARG A 7 -2.16 11.14 -5.32
C ARG A 7 -0.68 11.43 -5.06
N GLN A 8 -0.32 12.70 -4.87
CA GLN A 8 1.07 13.08 -4.61
C GLN A 8 1.58 12.46 -3.30
N LEU A 9 0.77 12.50 -2.23
CA LEU A 9 1.12 11.86 -0.97
C LEU A 9 1.29 10.35 -1.12
N TYR A 10 0.42 9.70 -1.90
CA TYR A 10 0.51 8.28 -2.20
C TYR A 10 1.79 7.94 -2.97
N GLU A 11 2.07 8.65 -4.07
CA GLU A 11 3.26 8.44 -4.90
C GLU A 11 4.55 8.65 -4.08
N GLN A 12 4.62 9.73 -3.29
CA GLN A 12 5.76 10.00 -2.40
C GLN A 12 5.94 8.92 -1.33
N ALA A 13 4.85 8.43 -0.73
CA ALA A 13 4.91 7.37 0.28
C ALA A 13 5.37 6.04 -0.32
N VAL A 14 4.88 5.70 -1.51
CA VAL A 14 5.27 4.48 -2.24
C VAL A 14 6.75 4.55 -2.63
N GLU A 15 7.22 5.68 -3.16
CA GLU A 15 8.63 5.87 -3.51
C GLU A 15 9.55 5.72 -2.29
N ARG A 16 9.20 6.38 -1.17
CA ARG A 16 9.97 6.27 0.06
C ARG A 16 10.02 4.83 0.59
N MET A 17 8.87 4.16 0.64
CA MET A 17 8.78 2.78 1.14
C MET A 17 9.55 1.80 0.24
N ALA A 18 9.50 1.98 -1.07
CA ALA A 18 10.23 1.15 -2.03
C ALA A 18 11.75 1.26 -1.82
N ARG A 19 12.27 2.46 -1.58
CA ARG A 19 13.69 2.69 -1.25
C ARG A 19 14.11 2.00 0.04
N GLU A 20 13.30 2.11 1.10
CA GLU A 20 13.57 1.47 2.39
C GLU A 20 13.56 -0.07 2.26
N VAL A 21 12.59 -0.64 1.56
CA VAL A 21 12.48 -2.09 1.31
C VAL A 21 13.65 -2.61 0.46
N SER A 22 14.00 -1.88 -0.61
CA SER A 22 15.13 -2.19 -1.47
C SER A 22 16.45 -2.26 -0.68
N ALA A 23 16.69 -1.29 0.20
CA ALA A 23 17.90 -1.25 1.03
C ALA A 23 17.98 -2.40 2.04
N VAL A 24 16.87 -2.71 2.71
CA VAL A 24 16.82 -3.78 3.74
C VAL A 24 16.95 -5.17 3.12
N ARG A 25 16.25 -5.41 2.00
CA ARG A 25 16.18 -6.73 1.36
C ARG A 25 17.22 -6.95 0.27
N LYS A 26 18.05 -5.94 -0.04
CA LYS A 26 19.05 -5.97 -1.12
C LYS A 26 18.41 -6.31 -2.48
N LEU A 27 17.24 -5.74 -2.73
CA LEU A 27 16.51 -5.86 -3.98
C LEU A 27 16.69 -4.59 -4.82
N THR A 28 16.41 -4.67 -6.11
CA THR A 28 16.23 -3.45 -6.91
C THR A 28 14.94 -2.73 -6.51
N GLU A 29 14.85 -1.42 -6.76
CA GLU A 29 13.67 -0.62 -6.44
C GLU A 29 12.40 -1.17 -7.12
N THR A 30 12.51 -1.63 -8.37
CA THR A 30 11.42 -2.28 -9.12
C THR A 30 10.96 -3.59 -8.47
N GLU A 31 11.88 -4.39 -7.94
CA GLU A 31 11.54 -5.63 -7.23
C GLU A 31 10.90 -5.34 -5.88
N ALA A 32 11.36 -4.30 -5.18
CA ALA A 32 10.78 -3.85 -3.92
C ALA A 32 9.33 -3.37 -4.09
N VAL A 33 9.02 -2.63 -5.17
CA VAL A 33 7.64 -2.23 -5.50
C VAL A 33 6.74 -3.45 -5.70
N ARG A 34 7.18 -4.43 -6.51
CA ARG A 34 6.40 -5.67 -6.74
C ARG A 34 6.20 -6.47 -5.46
N GLU A 35 7.16 -6.44 -4.55
CA GLU A 35 7.06 -7.11 -3.26
C GLU A 35 6.08 -6.37 -2.33
N MET A 36 6.11 -5.04 -2.31
CA MET A 36 5.13 -4.22 -1.60
C MET A 36 3.70 -4.47 -2.10
N GLU A 37 3.48 -4.55 -3.41
CA GLU A 37 2.18 -4.89 -4.00
C GLU A 37 1.68 -6.27 -3.52
N LYS A 38 2.58 -7.26 -3.49
CA LYS A 38 2.26 -8.61 -2.97
C LYS A 38 1.93 -8.59 -1.48
N MET A 39 2.57 -7.73 -0.68
CA MET A 39 2.26 -7.58 0.74
C MET A 39 0.92 -6.88 0.95
N LEU A 40 0.63 -5.83 0.18
CA LEU A 40 -0.66 -5.14 0.18
C LEU A 40 -1.82 -6.05 -0.23
N ALA A 41 -1.59 -6.96 -1.18
CA ALA A 41 -2.57 -7.97 -1.58
C ALA A 41 -2.84 -9.04 -0.51
N LYS A 42 -1.93 -9.22 0.47
CA LYS A 42 -2.00 -10.26 1.51
C LYS A 42 -2.47 -9.77 2.87
N GLY A 43 -2.36 -8.48 3.17
CA GLY A 43 -2.85 -7.90 4.43
C GLY A 43 -4.39 -7.80 4.46
N PRO A 44 -5.02 -7.70 5.65
CA PRO A 44 -6.43 -7.32 5.72
C PRO A 44 -6.52 -5.99 4.96
N ARG A 45 -7.26 -6.01 3.85
CA ARG A 45 -7.27 -4.94 2.85
C ARG A 45 -7.21 -3.62 3.57
N ARG A 46 -6.08 -2.92 3.47
CA ARG A 46 -6.02 -1.54 3.90
C ARG A 46 -6.87 -0.85 2.85
N GLY A 47 -8.15 -0.70 3.20
CA GLY A 47 -9.17 -0.15 2.33
C GLY A 47 -8.55 1.01 1.59
N SER A 48 -8.70 0.96 0.27
CA SER A 48 -8.61 2.13 -0.59
C SER A 48 -9.10 3.32 0.23
N ALA A 49 -8.33 4.40 0.31
CA ALA A 49 -8.90 5.68 0.74
C ALA A 49 -10.04 6.16 -0.21
N ALA A 50 -10.34 5.37 -1.25
CA ALA A 50 -11.51 5.48 -2.11
C ALA A 50 -12.76 4.70 -1.63
N ASP A 51 -12.66 3.84 -0.61
CA ASP A 51 -13.77 3.05 -0.04
C ASP A 51 -13.95 3.33 1.46
N ALA A 52 -13.91 4.61 1.86
CA ALA A 52 -14.19 5.02 3.24
C ALA A 52 -15.66 5.35 3.50
N ASP A 53 -16.58 5.00 2.58
CA ASP A 53 -18.02 5.34 2.67
C ASP A 53 -18.97 4.13 2.76
N GLU A 54 -18.50 2.89 2.88
CA GLU A 54 -19.41 1.76 3.17
C GLU A 54 -18.99 0.96 4.40
N GLU A 55 -19.96 0.88 5.30
CA GLU A 55 -19.94 0.42 6.68
C GLU A 55 -19.55 -1.05 6.85
N GLY A 56 -19.06 -1.37 8.05
CA GLY A 56 -18.47 -2.65 8.38
C GLY A 56 -19.41 -3.85 8.49
N SER A 57 -18.82 -5.04 8.56
CA SER A 57 -19.21 -6.08 9.51
C SER A 57 -18.16 -7.20 9.53
N GLU A 58 -18.00 -7.78 10.72
CA GLU A 58 -17.58 -9.16 10.97
C GLU A 58 -16.08 -9.56 10.86
N GLU A 59 -15.44 -9.44 12.02
CA GLU A 59 -14.73 -10.52 12.72
C GLU A 59 -15.08 -11.94 12.21
N LYS A 60 -14.06 -12.75 11.88
CA LYS A 60 -13.74 -13.98 12.63
C LYS A 60 -12.44 -14.66 12.18
N ALA A 61 -11.72 -15.11 13.21
CA ALA A 61 -10.59 -16.01 13.16
C ALA A 61 -10.95 -17.40 12.59
N ALA A 62 -9.99 -18.02 11.90
CA ALA A 62 -9.76 -19.46 11.83
C ALA A 62 -8.30 -19.72 11.48
#